data_AF-A0A8X6RJ79-F1
#
_entry.id   AF-A0A8X6RJ79-F1
#
_cell.length_a   1.000
_cell.length_b   1.000
_cell.length_c   1.000
_cell.angle_alpha   90.00
_cell.angle_beta   90.00
_cell.angle_gamma   90.00
#
_symmetry.space_group_name_H-M   'P 1'
#
loop_
_entity.id
_entity.type
_entity.pdbx_description
1 polymer ?
#
loop_
_entity_poly.entity_id
_entity_poly.type
_entity_poly.pdbx_seq_one_letter_code
_entity_poly.pdbx_strand_id
1 'polypeptide(L)'
;MSSRMEHLTISFFAVLEEMGQKNLLEWCMRENLISSRYECPKCGKNMVMRERKGTIDGYEWRCRTKGGENPHDVCKSIRKGTWFSKSHLSVCDILILTRHFFGKSMNEFAVKDVRVNKNTVVDWYMFCREVCMAAILKESEPLGGEGKIVEIDESMFGKMKYGKGKPVNGQWVFGGVERNSNKCFFRVVPNRTKEELLSVIKEWVVPGFVIISDCWRAYNCLSHEGYQHLRVNHSLTFKDPETGAHTNSIEGTWSAIKRSLRNHAAHVEGQFDHYLAEYMWRRRRGHSLDDDVFREFLRAITTLYPPMEKDVPS
;
A
#
# COMPACT_ATOMS: atom_id res chain seq x y z
N MET A 1 -18.13 30.08 5.25
CA MET A 1 -18.69 28.77 4.81
C MET A 1 -17.62 27.67 4.92
N SER A 2 -16.99 27.53 6.11
CA SER A 2 -15.75 26.73 6.28
C SER A 2 -15.83 25.66 7.38
N SER A 3 -17.02 25.25 7.85
CA SER A 3 -17.13 24.31 8.97
C SER A 3 -18.18 23.20 8.79
N ARG A 4 -18.39 22.71 7.55
CA ARG A 4 -19.38 21.66 7.28
C ARG A 4 -18.83 20.42 6.56
N MET A 5 -17.52 20.17 6.67
CA MET A 5 -16.86 19.02 6.02
C MET A 5 -16.31 17.97 7.01
N GLU A 6 -16.61 18.06 8.31
CA GLU A 6 -16.02 17.16 9.32
C GLU A 6 -16.91 16.00 9.78
N HIS A 7 -18.17 15.94 9.37
CA HIS A 7 -19.02 14.79 9.67
C HIS A 7 -19.85 14.41 8.45
N LEU A 8 -19.50 13.27 7.85
CA LEU A 8 -20.37 12.30 7.13
C LEU A 8 -19.49 11.44 6.22
N THR A 9 -19.05 10.28 6.73
CA THR A 9 -18.26 9.27 6.00
C THR A 9 -18.99 8.69 4.79
N ILE A 10 -20.33 8.70 4.79
CA ILE A 10 -21.15 8.29 3.62
C ILE A 10 -21.26 9.44 2.56
N SER A 11 -20.97 10.70 2.92
CA SER A 11 -21.25 11.87 2.07
C SER A 11 -20.12 12.26 1.11
N PHE A 12 -18.86 11.97 1.42
CA PHE A 12 -17.74 12.57 0.68
C PHE A 12 -17.65 12.12 -0.79
N PHE A 13 -17.99 10.87 -1.10
CA PHE A 13 -17.82 10.29 -2.44
C PHE A 13 -19.03 10.46 -3.35
N ALA A 14 -20.25 10.40 -2.81
CA ALA A 14 -21.43 10.88 -3.53
C ALA A 14 -21.22 12.34 -3.96
N VAL A 15 -20.59 13.14 -3.09
CA VAL A 15 -20.18 14.51 -3.42
C VAL A 15 -19.12 14.52 -4.52
N LEU A 16 -18.11 13.64 -4.53
CA LEU A 16 -17.14 13.59 -5.63
C LEU A 16 -17.77 13.27 -6.99
N GLU A 17 -18.78 12.39 -7.03
CA GLU A 17 -19.50 12.04 -8.26
C GLU A 17 -20.45 13.16 -8.73
N GLU A 18 -21.06 13.89 -7.79
CA GLU A 18 -21.91 15.06 -8.07
C GLU A 18 -21.11 16.34 -8.33
N MET A 19 -19.82 16.36 -7.98
CA MET A 19 -18.93 17.50 -8.21
C MET A 19 -18.63 17.63 -9.71
N GLY A 20 -18.93 18.80 -10.27
CA GLY A 20 -18.47 19.14 -11.61
C GLY A 20 -16.95 19.01 -11.72
N GLN A 21 -16.45 18.60 -12.90
CA GLN A 21 -15.04 18.28 -13.16
C GLN A 21 -14.06 19.35 -12.64
N LYS A 22 -14.40 20.63 -12.77
CA LYS A 22 -13.56 21.73 -12.25
C LYS A 22 -13.38 21.66 -10.74
N ASN A 23 -14.47 21.45 -10.00
CA ASN A 23 -14.47 21.38 -8.54
C ASN A 23 -13.70 20.15 -8.06
N LEU A 24 -13.82 19.02 -8.78
CA LEU A 24 -13.03 17.82 -8.50
C LEU A 24 -11.53 18.11 -8.62
N LEU A 25 -11.10 18.73 -9.72
CA LEU A 25 -9.71 19.09 -9.93
C LEU A 25 -9.21 20.10 -8.88
N GLU A 26 -10.00 21.12 -8.54
CA GLU A 26 -9.68 22.07 -7.48
C GLU A 26 -9.58 21.40 -6.10
N TRP A 27 -10.41 20.38 -5.82
CA TRP A 27 -10.24 19.55 -4.63
C TRP A 27 -8.92 18.76 -4.68
N CYS A 28 -8.60 18.12 -5.79
CA CYS A 28 -7.31 17.43 -5.95
C CYS A 28 -6.11 18.37 -5.77
N MET A 29 -6.22 19.64 -6.17
CA MET A 29 -5.19 20.65 -5.93
C MET A 29 -5.04 20.97 -4.44
N ARG A 30 -6.16 21.10 -3.70
CA ARG A 30 -6.13 21.36 -2.25
C ARG A 30 -5.53 20.19 -1.47
N GLU A 31 -5.81 18.97 -1.91
CA GLU A 31 -5.23 17.74 -1.34
C GLU A 31 -3.83 17.43 -1.86
N ASN A 32 -3.23 18.31 -2.67
CA ASN A 32 -1.90 18.14 -3.25
C ASN A 32 -1.73 16.85 -4.08
N LEU A 33 -2.81 16.34 -4.67
CA LEU A 33 -2.81 15.18 -5.58
C LEU A 33 -2.45 15.60 -7.01
N ILE A 34 -2.78 16.83 -7.38
CA ILE A 34 -2.30 17.50 -8.60
C ILE A 34 -1.78 18.89 -8.25
N SER A 35 -0.96 19.46 -9.12
CA SER A 35 -0.38 20.78 -8.85
C SER A 35 -1.44 21.87 -8.94
N SER A 36 -1.39 22.86 -8.05
CA SER A 36 -2.24 24.07 -8.08
C SER A 36 -1.69 25.17 -8.99
N ARG A 37 -0.43 25.05 -9.40
CA ARG A 37 0.26 25.97 -10.31
C ARG A 37 1.23 25.22 -11.22
N TYR A 38 1.52 25.78 -12.38
CA TYR A 38 2.54 25.24 -13.25
C TYR A 38 3.31 26.37 -13.92
N GLU A 39 4.63 26.34 -13.90
CA GLU A 39 5.49 27.36 -14.50
C GLU A 39 5.69 27.06 -15.99
N CYS A 40 5.53 28.07 -16.83
CA CYS A 40 5.77 27.94 -18.26
C CYS A 40 7.28 27.82 -18.52
N PRO A 41 7.76 26.72 -19.15
CA PRO A 41 9.19 26.50 -19.39
C PRO A 41 9.81 27.52 -20.36
N LYS A 42 8.99 28.29 -21.09
CA LYS A 42 9.50 29.32 -22.03
C LYS A 42 9.65 30.70 -21.41
N CYS A 43 8.78 31.08 -20.46
CA CYS A 43 8.75 32.46 -19.95
C CYS A 43 8.77 32.58 -18.43
N GLY A 44 8.80 31.46 -17.69
CA GLY A 44 8.83 31.45 -16.22
C GLY A 44 7.54 31.92 -15.55
N LYS A 45 6.49 32.28 -16.30
CA LYS A 45 5.20 32.72 -15.74
C LYS A 45 4.33 31.52 -15.40
N ASN A 46 3.49 31.67 -14.36
CA ASN A 46 2.46 30.68 -14.06
C ASN A 46 1.47 30.53 -15.22
N MET A 47 1.25 29.28 -15.62
CA MET A 47 0.26 28.85 -16.59
C MET A 47 -1.14 28.96 -16.00
N VAL A 48 -2.15 29.12 -16.86
CA VAL A 48 -3.56 29.18 -16.44
C VAL A 48 -4.24 27.86 -16.77
N MET A 49 -4.99 27.30 -15.84
CA MET A 49 -5.83 26.13 -16.10
C MET A 49 -6.99 26.54 -17.02
N ARG A 50 -7.13 25.86 -18.17
CA ARG A 50 -8.14 26.16 -19.19
C ARG A 50 -8.87 24.90 -19.62
N GLU A 51 -10.15 25.04 -19.94
CA GLU A 51 -10.92 23.97 -20.54
C GLU A 51 -10.36 23.60 -21.92
N ARG A 52 -10.23 22.29 -22.17
CA ARG A 52 -9.85 21.74 -23.46
C ARG A 52 -10.66 20.48 -23.75
N LYS A 53 -11.59 20.61 -24.69
CA LYS A 53 -12.36 19.48 -25.23
C LYS A 53 -11.43 18.42 -25.81
N GLY A 54 -11.77 17.15 -25.59
CA GLY A 54 -11.00 16.00 -26.08
C GLY A 54 -9.83 15.57 -25.18
N THR A 55 -9.54 16.29 -24.08
CA THR A 55 -8.69 15.76 -23.01
C THR A 55 -9.54 14.94 -22.04
N ILE A 56 -8.94 13.91 -21.42
CA ILE A 56 -9.65 12.98 -20.51
C ILE A 56 -10.37 13.73 -19.39
N ASP A 57 -9.69 14.66 -18.73
CA ASP A 57 -10.22 15.43 -17.60
C ASP A 57 -10.75 16.81 -18.00
N GLY A 58 -10.83 17.12 -19.29
CA GLY A 58 -11.39 18.37 -19.81
C GLY A 58 -10.57 19.65 -19.56
N TYR A 59 -9.41 19.57 -18.89
CA TYR A 59 -8.58 20.73 -18.53
C TYR A 59 -7.10 20.53 -18.83
N GLU A 60 -6.40 21.63 -19.12
CA GLU A 60 -4.95 21.69 -19.29
C GLU A 60 -4.35 22.96 -18.68
N TRP A 61 -3.06 22.92 -18.34
CA TRP A 61 -2.27 24.12 -18.10
C TRP A 61 -1.90 24.76 -19.44
N ARG A 62 -2.19 26.05 -19.61
CA ARG A 62 -1.86 26.78 -20.83
C ARG A 62 -1.20 28.12 -20.53
N CYS A 63 -0.10 28.41 -21.22
CA CYS A 63 0.51 29.73 -21.28
C CYS A 63 0.54 30.17 -22.74
N ARG A 64 -0.21 31.24 -23.03
CA ARG A 64 -0.30 31.82 -24.36
C ARG A 64 0.09 33.28 -24.29
N THR A 65 1.20 33.63 -24.95
CA THR A 65 1.68 35.00 -25.08
C THR A 65 1.69 35.36 -26.56
N LYS A 66 0.91 36.38 -26.93
CA LYS A 66 0.88 36.95 -28.29
C LYS A 66 1.71 38.23 -28.31
N GLY A 67 2.66 38.35 -29.24
CA GLY A 67 3.57 39.50 -29.32
C GLY A 67 4.61 39.58 -28.19
N GLY A 68 5.58 40.48 -28.31
CA GLY A 68 6.72 40.63 -27.38
C GLY A 68 7.95 39.80 -27.74
N GLU A 69 8.97 39.82 -26.87
CA GLU A 69 10.28 39.17 -27.11
C GLU A 69 10.24 37.64 -27.19
N ASN A 70 9.18 36.98 -26.66
CA ASN A 70 9.08 35.52 -26.67
C ASN A 70 7.62 35.01 -26.86
N PRO A 71 7.07 35.08 -28.08
CA PRO A 71 5.72 34.58 -28.38
C PRO A 71 5.66 33.05 -28.29
N HIS A 72 4.65 32.53 -27.59
CA HIS A 72 4.48 31.08 -27.43
C HIS A 72 3.05 30.68 -27.06
N ASP A 73 2.71 29.42 -27.33
CA ASP A 73 1.51 28.74 -26.88
C ASP A 73 1.93 27.37 -26.35
N VAL A 74 2.16 27.29 -25.04
CA VAL A 74 2.62 26.07 -24.36
C VAL A 74 1.45 25.48 -23.59
N CYS A 75 1.22 24.18 -23.79
CA CYS A 75 0.22 23.39 -23.07
C CYS A 75 0.89 22.25 -22.28
N LYS A 76 0.37 21.97 -21.08
CA LYS A 76 0.79 20.83 -20.26
C LYS A 76 -0.45 20.15 -19.67
N SER A 77 -0.42 18.83 -19.58
CA SER A 77 -1.48 18.08 -18.88
C SER A 77 -1.50 18.46 -17.41
N ILE A 78 -2.69 18.68 -16.84
CA ILE A 78 -2.86 18.87 -15.38
C ILE A 78 -2.37 17.68 -14.56
N ARG A 79 -2.33 16.48 -15.18
CA ARG A 79 -1.90 15.23 -14.56
C ARG A 79 -0.39 15.04 -14.60
N LYS A 80 0.37 15.87 -15.33
CA LYS A 80 1.79 15.65 -15.60
C LYS A 80 2.60 15.66 -14.30
N GLY A 81 3.41 14.62 -14.09
CA GLY A 81 4.28 14.50 -12.92
C GLY A 81 3.51 14.16 -11.63
N THR A 82 2.28 13.70 -11.75
CA THR A 82 1.42 13.29 -10.62
C THR A 82 1.11 11.80 -10.73
N TRP A 83 0.49 11.23 -9.69
CA TRP A 83 0.03 9.85 -9.69
C TRP A 83 -0.99 9.52 -10.80
N PHE A 84 -1.70 10.51 -11.33
CA PHE A 84 -2.65 10.35 -12.45
C PHE A 84 -1.95 10.37 -13.83
N SER A 85 -0.64 10.61 -13.89
CA SER A 85 0.11 10.68 -15.15
C SER A 85 0.00 9.39 -15.96
N LYS A 86 -0.05 9.53 -17.29
CA LYS A 86 -0.07 8.42 -18.28
C LYS A 86 -1.27 7.48 -18.19
N SER A 87 -2.17 7.64 -17.22
CA SER A 87 -3.40 6.86 -17.17
C SER A 87 -4.39 7.30 -18.25
N HIS A 88 -5.08 6.30 -18.81
CA HIS A 88 -6.22 6.51 -19.70
C HIS A 88 -7.55 6.68 -18.95
N LEU A 89 -7.54 6.45 -17.63
CA LEU A 89 -8.68 6.73 -16.75
C LEU A 89 -8.70 8.21 -16.37
N SER A 90 -9.90 8.74 -16.15
CA SER A 90 -10.05 10.08 -15.58
C SER A 90 -9.61 10.11 -14.12
N VAL A 91 -9.33 11.31 -13.60
CA VAL A 91 -9.06 11.52 -12.18
C VAL A 91 -10.23 11.00 -11.32
N CYS A 92 -11.47 11.19 -11.77
CA CYS A 92 -12.66 10.71 -11.06
C CYS A 92 -12.67 9.18 -10.98
N ASP A 93 -12.53 8.51 -12.13
CA ASP A 93 -12.51 7.06 -12.24
C ASP A 93 -11.44 6.43 -11.35
N ILE A 94 -10.24 7.02 -11.37
CA ILE A 94 -9.13 6.60 -10.53
C ILE A 94 -9.50 6.65 -9.04
N LEU A 95 -10.07 7.76 -8.58
CA LEU A 95 -10.46 7.92 -7.17
C LEU A 95 -11.56 6.94 -6.76
N ILE A 96 -12.53 6.67 -7.65
CA ILE A 96 -13.59 5.69 -7.44
C ILE A 96 -13.01 4.27 -7.34
N LEU A 97 -12.15 3.86 -8.29
CA LEU A 97 -11.51 2.54 -8.24
C LEU A 97 -10.66 2.37 -6.97
N THR A 98 -9.91 3.39 -6.58
CA THR A 98 -9.10 3.36 -5.35
C THR A 98 -9.97 3.26 -4.10
N ARG A 99 -11.14 3.90 -4.08
CA ARG A 99 -12.12 3.68 -3.01
C ARG A 99 -12.59 2.23 -2.95
N HIS A 100 -12.99 1.64 -4.09
CA HIS A 100 -13.42 0.24 -4.10
C HIS A 100 -12.33 -0.72 -3.62
N PHE A 101 -11.07 -0.45 -3.97
CA PHE A 101 -9.91 -1.18 -3.46
C PHE A 101 -9.83 -1.13 -1.94
N PHE A 102 -9.96 0.06 -1.33
CA PHE A 102 -9.88 0.19 0.13
C PHE A 102 -11.10 -0.36 0.85
N GLY A 103 -12.29 -0.15 0.32
CA GLY A 103 -13.55 -0.69 0.83
C GLY A 103 -13.76 -2.18 0.54
N LYS A 104 -12.77 -2.87 -0.04
CA LYS A 104 -12.81 -4.31 -0.38
C LYS A 104 -14.08 -4.70 -1.14
N SER A 105 -14.56 -3.81 -2.01
CA SER A 105 -15.74 -4.07 -2.84
C SER A 105 -15.44 -5.18 -3.84
N MET A 106 -16.46 -5.95 -4.21
CA MET A 106 -16.34 -6.90 -5.32
C MET A 106 -15.97 -6.14 -6.60
N ASN A 107 -15.05 -6.70 -7.39
CA ASN A 107 -14.57 -6.06 -8.63
C ASN A 107 -15.72 -5.74 -9.60
N GLU A 108 -16.79 -6.52 -9.57
CA GLU A 108 -17.99 -6.33 -10.39
C GLU A 108 -18.68 -4.98 -10.14
N PHE A 109 -18.64 -4.46 -8.91
CA PHE A 109 -19.16 -3.12 -8.60
C PHE A 109 -18.28 -2.04 -9.23
N ALA A 110 -16.96 -2.11 -9.03
CA ALA A 110 -16.01 -1.16 -9.62
C ALA A 110 -16.08 -1.15 -11.16
N VAL A 111 -16.23 -2.31 -11.78
CA VAL A 111 -16.46 -2.46 -13.23
C VAL A 111 -17.73 -1.72 -13.67
N LYS A 112 -18.81 -1.83 -12.91
CA LYS A 112 -20.10 -1.21 -13.24
C LYS A 112 -20.08 0.30 -13.03
N ASP A 113 -19.52 0.75 -11.91
CA ASP A 113 -19.54 2.16 -11.50
C ASP A 113 -18.65 3.00 -12.43
N VAL A 114 -17.48 2.48 -12.81
CA VAL A 114 -16.51 3.16 -13.67
C VAL A 114 -16.65 2.78 -15.14
N ARG A 115 -17.40 1.71 -15.45
CA ARG A 115 -17.63 1.19 -16.83
C ARG A 115 -16.34 0.81 -17.56
N VAL A 116 -15.44 0.13 -16.86
CA VAL A 116 -14.15 -0.35 -17.39
C VAL A 116 -14.08 -1.87 -17.44
N ASN A 117 -13.09 -2.40 -18.16
CA ASN A 117 -12.86 -3.84 -18.18
C ASN A 117 -12.41 -4.33 -16.79
N LYS A 118 -12.79 -5.56 -16.43
CA LYS A 118 -12.34 -6.22 -15.19
C LYS A 118 -10.81 -6.25 -15.07
N ASN A 119 -10.08 -6.42 -16.17
CA ASN A 119 -8.62 -6.39 -16.18
C ASN A 119 -8.09 -5.02 -15.76
N THR A 120 -8.70 -3.93 -16.23
CA THR A 120 -8.34 -2.55 -15.81
C THR A 120 -8.51 -2.36 -14.31
N VAL A 121 -9.58 -2.92 -13.70
CA VAL A 121 -9.77 -2.88 -12.24
C VAL A 121 -8.67 -3.66 -11.52
N VAL A 122 -8.35 -4.86 -12.00
CA VAL A 122 -7.29 -5.70 -11.42
C VAL A 122 -5.92 -5.01 -11.50
N ASP A 123 -5.56 -4.46 -12.66
CA ASP A 123 -4.32 -3.73 -12.89
C ASP A 123 -4.24 -2.49 -11.99
N TRP A 124 -5.35 -1.74 -11.87
CA TRP A 124 -5.41 -0.58 -10.99
C TRP A 124 -5.24 -0.96 -9.52
N TYR A 125 -5.84 -2.06 -9.08
CA TYR A 125 -5.67 -2.56 -7.71
C TYR A 125 -4.24 -3.00 -7.47
N MET A 126 -3.57 -3.60 -8.46
CA MET A 126 -2.14 -3.91 -8.36
C MET A 126 -1.29 -2.65 -8.22
N PHE A 127 -1.57 -1.61 -9.00
CA PHE A 127 -0.89 -0.32 -8.83
C PHE A 127 -1.12 0.29 -7.44
N CYS A 128 -2.32 0.16 -6.87
CA CYS A 128 -2.56 0.57 -5.48
C CYS A 128 -1.69 -0.22 -4.48
N ARG A 129 -1.46 -1.52 -4.71
CA ARG A 129 -0.56 -2.33 -3.87
C ARG A 129 0.91 -1.93 -4.02
N GLU A 130 1.35 -1.55 -5.22
CA GLU A 130 2.70 -1.00 -5.43
C GLU A 130 2.92 0.27 -4.61
N VAL A 131 1.92 1.17 -4.56
CA VAL A 131 1.96 2.36 -3.70
C VAL A 131 2.03 1.97 -2.21
N CYS A 132 1.23 0.98 -1.77
CA CYS A 132 1.32 0.46 -0.39
C CYS A 132 2.72 -0.09 -0.08
N MET A 133 3.33 -0.81 -1.03
CA MET A 133 4.68 -1.35 -0.89
C MET A 133 5.73 -0.26 -0.79
N ALA A 134 5.72 0.72 -1.68
CA ALA A 134 6.64 1.86 -1.65
C ALA A 134 6.50 2.66 -0.34
N ALA A 135 5.27 2.84 0.16
CA ALA A 135 5.02 3.49 1.43
C ALA A 135 5.58 2.68 2.61
N ILE A 136 5.33 1.36 2.66
CA ILE A 136 5.90 0.49 3.71
C ILE A 136 7.42 0.52 3.71
N LEU A 137 8.07 0.44 2.54
CA LEU A 137 9.53 0.48 2.45
C LEU A 137 10.11 1.81 2.93
N LYS A 138 9.39 2.92 2.74
CA LYS A 138 9.82 4.25 3.23
C LYS A 138 9.59 4.40 4.74
N GLU A 139 8.54 3.79 5.27
CA GLU A 139 8.15 3.89 6.67
C GLU A 139 8.75 2.76 7.53
N SER A 140 9.36 1.72 6.94
CA SER A 140 9.78 0.52 7.65
C SER A 140 10.89 0.81 8.64
N GLU A 141 10.73 0.25 9.84
CA GLU A 141 11.67 0.32 10.94
C GLU A 141 11.82 -1.09 11.52
N PRO A 142 13.01 -1.48 12.01
CA PRO A 142 13.19 -2.75 12.70
C PRO A 142 12.24 -2.88 13.90
N LEU A 143 11.70 -4.08 14.09
CA LEU A 143 10.80 -4.45 15.18
C LEU A 143 11.58 -4.72 16.48
N GLY A 144 10.90 -4.57 17.61
CA GLY A 144 11.50 -4.85 18.92
C GLY A 144 12.03 -3.58 19.58
N GLY A 145 13.09 -3.73 20.39
CA GLY A 145 13.56 -2.68 21.28
C GLY A 145 13.09 -2.87 22.73
N GLU A 146 13.41 -1.88 23.57
CA GLU A 146 13.16 -1.97 25.01
C GLU A 146 11.67 -2.16 25.32
N GLY A 147 11.37 -3.20 26.12
CA GLY A 147 10.00 -3.57 26.48
C GLY A 147 9.15 -4.15 25.34
N LYS A 148 9.74 -4.43 24.16
CA LYS A 148 9.05 -5.01 23.00
C LYS A 148 9.44 -6.47 22.79
N ILE A 149 8.47 -7.25 22.30
CA ILE A 149 8.62 -8.68 22.03
C ILE A 149 8.18 -8.91 20.59
N VAL A 150 9.02 -9.60 19.82
CA VAL A 150 8.73 -9.98 18.44
C VAL A 150 8.47 -11.48 18.37
N GLU A 151 7.31 -11.88 17.86
CA GLU A 151 7.03 -13.27 17.50
C GLU A 151 7.44 -13.50 16.04
N ILE A 152 8.20 -14.55 15.75
CA ILE A 152 8.62 -14.93 14.39
C ILE A 152 8.16 -16.35 14.06
N ASP A 153 7.84 -16.60 12.80
CA ASP A 153 7.34 -17.88 12.31
C ASP A 153 7.38 -17.93 10.77
N GLU A 154 7.35 -19.13 10.21
CA GLU A 154 7.22 -19.40 8.78
C GLU A 154 5.85 -19.97 8.43
N SER A 155 5.27 -19.47 7.34
CA SER A 155 4.01 -19.99 6.82
C SER A 155 4.10 -20.29 5.33
N MET A 156 3.64 -21.49 4.95
CA MET A 156 3.44 -21.87 3.55
C MET A 156 2.09 -21.36 3.04
N PHE A 157 2.10 -20.66 1.90
CA PHE A 157 0.93 -20.25 1.14
C PHE A 157 0.77 -21.10 -0.12
N GLY A 158 -0.45 -21.21 -0.65
CA GLY A 158 -0.68 -22.00 -1.88
C GLY A 158 -0.52 -23.51 -1.70
N LYS A 159 -0.74 -24.07 -0.50
CA LYS A 159 -0.71 -25.53 -0.26
C LYS A 159 -2.08 -26.16 -0.55
N MET A 160 -2.08 -27.36 -1.14
CA MET A 160 -3.28 -28.21 -1.15
C MET A 160 -3.79 -28.45 0.26
N LYS A 161 -5.09 -28.22 0.49
CA LYS A 161 -5.73 -28.56 1.76
C LYS A 161 -5.99 -30.08 1.79
N TYR A 162 -5.33 -30.79 2.71
CA TYR A 162 -5.49 -32.25 2.91
C TYR A 162 -5.21 -33.13 1.68
N GLY A 163 -4.28 -32.73 0.81
CA GLY A 163 -3.96 -33.49 -0.41
C GLY A 163 -5.11 -33.56 -1.44
N LYS A 164 -6.16 -32.74 -1.26
CA LYS A 164 -7.28 -32.63 -2.19
C LYS A 164 -7.17 -31.32 -2.97
N GLY A 165 -7.32 -31.38 -4.28
CA GLY A 165 -7.31 -30.23 -5.19
C GLY A 165 -6.21 -30.28 -6.25
N LYS A 166 -6.03 -29.19 -6.98
CA LYS A 166 -4.95 -29.05 -7.97
C LYS A 166 -3.61 -28.83 -7.26
N PRO A 167 -2.49 -29.41 -7.76
CA PRO A 167 -1.16 -29.09 -7.25
C PRO A 167 -0.90 -27.61 -7.46
N VAL A 168 -0.50 -26.93 -6.40
CA VAL A 168 -0.08 -25.54 -6.43
C VAL A 168 1.33 -25.52 -5.84
N ASN A 169 2.24 -24.81 -6.50
CA ASN A 169 3.58 -24.61 -5.95
C ASN A 169 3.45 -23.64 -4.78
N GLY A 170 3.79 -24.12 -3.58
CA GLY A 170 3.63 -23.32 -2.37
C GLY A 170 4.72 -22.28 -2.26
N GLN A 171 4.38 -21.10 -1.73
CA GLN A 171 5.36 -20.06 -1.43
C GLN A 171 5.61 -20.01 0.08
N TRP A 172 6.88 -20.09 0.48
CA TRP A 172 7.27 -19.83 1.85
C TRP A 172 7.31 -18.33 2.12
N VAL A 173 6.72 -17.94 3.24
CA VAL A 173 6.76 -16.58 3.76
C VAL A 173 7.27 -16.66 5.18
N PHE A 174 8.27 -15.85 5.47
CA PHE A 174 8.76 -15.65 6.82
C PHE A 174 8.24 -14.30 7.34
N GLY A 175 7.85 -14.26 8.61
CA GLY A 175 7.27 -13.06 9.19
C GLY A 175 7.67 -12.82 10.63
N GLY A 176 7.49 -11.57 11.04
CA GLY A 176 7.60 -11.13 12.42
C GLY A 176 6.48 -10.19 12.79
N VAL A 177 5.94 -10.35 14.00
CA VAL A 177 4.88 -9.50 14.55
C VAL A 177 5.32 -8.99 15.91
N GLU A 178 5.36 -7.67 16.08
CA GLU A 178 5.62 -7.06 17.40
C GLU A 178 4.34 -7.08 18.23
N ARG A 179 4.39 -7.72 19.40
CA ARG A 179 3.25 -7.81 20.32
C ARG A 179 2.75 -6.43 20.75
N ASN A 180 1.44 -6.34 20.99
CA ASN A 180 0.77 -5.12 21.45
C ASN A 180 1.03 -3.90 20.56
N SER A 181 1.31 -4.15 19.28
CA SER A 181 1.50 -3.14 18.25
C SER A 181 0.87 -3.61 16.93
N ASN A 182 0.82 -2.70 15.97
CA ASN A 182 0.44 -3.03 14.60
C ASN A 182 1.64 -3.27 13.67
N LYS A 183 2.87 -3.23 14.20
CA LYS A 183 4.09 -3.39 13.41
C LYS A 183 4.32 -4.87 13.08
N CYS A 184 4.68 -5.14 11.84
CA CYS A 184 5.02 -6.47 11.37
C CYS A 184 5.88 -6.40 10.09
N PHE A 185 6.51 -7.50 9.75
CA PHE A 185 7.09 -7.73 8.43
C PHE A 185 6.67 -9.10 7.91
N PHE A 186 6.52 -9.21 6.59
CA PHE A 186 6.30 -10.48 5.90
C PHE A 186 7.12 -10.47 4.62
N ARG A 187 7.95 -11.49 4.44
CA ARG A 187 8.87 -11.59 3.31
C ARG A 187 8.74 -12.96 2.66
N VAL A 188 8.58 -12.97 1.35
CA VAL A 188 8.70 -14.20 0.57
C VAL A 188 10.14 -14.68 0.64
N VAL A 189 10.34 -15.94 1.00
CA VAL A 189 11.66 -16.57 1.07
C VAL A 189 11.70 -17.78 0.15
N PRO A 190 12.83 -18.04 -0.54
CA PRO A 190 12.95 -19.18 -1.44
C PRO A 190 13.00 -20.51 -0.68
N ASN A 191 13.53 -20.49 0.55
CA ASN A 191 13.64 -21.64 1.43
C ASN A 191 13.69 -21.18 2.90
N ARG A 192 13.70 -22.15 3.83
CA ARG A 192 13.73 -21.91 5.28
C ARG A 192 15.08 -22.31 5.89
N THR A 193 16.18 -22.06 5.18
CA THR A 193 17.51 -22.32 5.73
C THR A 193 17.79 -21.37 6.88
N LYS A 194 18.71 -21.76 7.76
CA LYS A 194 19.15 -20.91 8.87
C LYS A 194 19.68 -19.59 8.34
N GLU A 195 20.48 -19.64 7.27
CA GLU A 195 21.17 -18.49 6.70
C GLU A 195 20.16 -17.47 6.14
N GLU A 196 19.15 -17.95 5.40
CA GLU A 196 18.11 -17.09 4.83
C GLU A 196 17.29 -16.42 5.94
N LEU A 197 16.75 -17.20 6.88
CA LEU A 197 15.91 -16.66 7.94
C LEU A 197 16.68 -15.71 8.86
N LEU A 198 17.92 -16.06 9.23
CA LEU A 198 18.76 -15.21 10.04
C LEU A 198 19.08 -13.87 9.35
N SER A 199 19.28 -13.87 8.03
CA SER A 199 19.51 -12.63 7.28
C SER A 199 18.29 -11.69 7.39
N VAL A 200 17.08 -12.22 7.28
CA VAL A 200 15.84 -11.45 7.42
C VAL A 200 15.64 -10.98 8.86
N ILE A 201 15.93 -11.81 9.86
CA ILE A 201 15.84 -11.42 11.28
C ILE A 201 16.77 -10.24 11.58
N LYS A 202 18.01 -10.27 11.08
CA LYS A 202 18.98 -9.18 11.30
C LYS A 202 18.58 -7.87 10.62
N GLU A 203 17.87 -7.95 9.51
CA GLU A 203 17.33 -6.78 8.81
C GLU A 203 16.13 -6.17 9.56
N TRP A 204 15.26 -7.03 10.12
CA TRP A 204 13.94 -6.60 10.60
C TRP A 204 13.74 -6.61 12.11
N VAL A 205 14.68 -7.14 12.90
CA VAL A 205 14.56 -7.20 14.35
C VAL A 205 15.79 -6.57 15.00
N VAL A 206 15.54 -5.60 15.90
CA VAL A 206 16.61 -4.91 16.63
C VAL A 206 17.46 -5.95 17.40
N PRO A 207 18.79 -5.98 17.18
CA PRO A 207 19.69 -6.90 17.91
C PRO A 207 19.60 -6.73 19.43
N GLY A 208 19.81 -7.80 20.19
CA GLY A 208 19.81 -7.74 21.66
C GLY A 208 18.45 -7.96 22.33
N PHE A 209 17.35 -7.87 21.59
CA PHE A 209 15.99 -7.89 22.14
C PHE A 209 15.29 -9.24 22.00
N VAL A 210 14.07 -9.30 22.54
CA VAL A 210 13.32 -10.54 22.75
C VAL A 210 12.66 -11.02 21.46
N ILE A 211 12.99 -12.25 21.08
CA ILE A 211 12.34 -13.00 20.00
C ILE A 211 11.64 -14.22 20.61
N ILE A 212 10.41 -14.48 20.19
CA ILE A 212 9.68 -15.72 20.48
C ILE A 212 9.46 -16.48 19.17
N SER A 213 9.84 -17.75 19.14
CA SER A 213 9.55 -18.67 18.03
C SER A 213 9.15 -20.05 18.53
N ASP A 214 8.77 -20.92 17.61
CA ASP A 214 8.70 -22.36 17.89
C ASP A 214 10.12 -22.96 18.09
N CYS A 215 10.17 -24.28 18.30
CA CYS A 215 11.41 -25.02 18.46
C CYS A 215 12.10 -25.41 17.13
N TRP A 216 11.85 -24.69 16.02
CA TRP A 216 12.48 -25.01 14.73
C TRP A 216 14.00 -24.84 14.78
N ARG A 217 14.73 -25.82 14.19
CA ARG A 217 16.20 -25.93 14.31
C ARG A 217 16.94 -24.69 13.79
N ALA A 218 16.39 -24.00 12.79
CA ALA A 218 17.01 -22.80 12.23
C ALA A 218 17.20 -21.70 13.30
N TYR A 219 16.31 -21.62 14.28
CA TYR A 219 16.34 -20.61 15.34
C TYR A 219 17.32 -20.92 16.47
N ASN A 220 17.97 -22.09 16.47
CA ASN A 220 18.94 -22.45 17.52
C ASN A 220 20.13 -21.50 17.63
N CYS A 221 20.40 -20.72 16.58
CA CYS A 221 21.49 -19.75 16.55
C CYS A 221 21.16 -18.41 17.22
N LEU A 222 19.90 -18.06 17.46
CA LEU A 222 19.51 -16.70 17.83
C LEU A 222 20.18 -16.19 19.10
N SER A 223 20.34 -17.04 20.12
CA SER A 223 21.06 -16.68 21.34
C SER A 223 22.54 -16.38 21.09
N HIS A 224 23.19 -17.10 20.18
CA HIS A 224 24.59 -16.85 19.79
C HIS A 224 24.73 -15.58 18.95
N GLU A 225 23.68 -15.20 18.24
CA GLU A 225 23.59 -13.97 17.45
C GLU A 225 23.18 -12.75 18.31
N GLY A 226 23.08 -12.92 19.63
CA GLY A 226 22.83 -11.85 20.60
C GLY A 226 21.36 -11.57 20.91
N TYR A 227 20.42 -12.38 20.42
CA TYR A 227 18.99 -12.21 20.73
C TYR A 227 18.59 -12.91 22.03
N GLN A 228 17.64 -12.33 22.75
CA GLN A 228 16.98 -12.99 23.87
C GLN A 228 15.89 -13.92 23.33
N HIS A 229 16.24 -15.18 23.08
CA HIS A 229 15.36 -16.13 22.41
C HIS A 229 14.54 -16.95 23.41
N LEU A 230 13.22 -16.76 23.41
CA LEU A 230 12.27 -17.64 24.09
C LEU A 230 11.64 -18.59 23.08
N ARG A 231 11.34 -19.81 23.52
CA ARG A 231 10.85 -20.89 22.67
C ARG A 231 9.56 -21.45 23.19
N VAL A 232 8.75 -21.97 22.27
CA VAL A 232 7.50 -22.64 22.60
C VAL A 232 7.46 -23.98 21.89
N ASN A 233 7.30 -25.05 22.67
CA ASN A 233 7.14 -26.38 22.13
C ASN A 233 5.65 -26.69 21.94
N HIS A 234 5.14 -26.41 20.73
CA HIS A 234 3.74 -26.64 20.36
C HIS A 234 3.30 -28.12 20.38
N SER A 235 4.24 -29.07 20.45
CA SER A 235 3.90 -30.48 20.65
C SER A 235 3.54 -30.81 22.11
N LEU A 236 3.89 -29.94 23.05
CA LEU A 236 3.68 -30.15 24.48
C LEU A 236 2.67 -29.15 25.06
N THR A 237 2.79 -27.87 24.69
CA THR A 237 2.02 -26.79 25.30
C THR A 237 1.69 -25.70 24.28
N PHE A 238 0.56 -25.00 24.48
CA PHE A 238 0.19 -23.82 23.69
C PHE A 238 0.90 -22.54 24.16
N LYS A 239 1.34 -22.55 25.42
CA LYS A 239 2.07 -21.48 26.08
C LYS A 239 3.09 -22.14 26.98
N ASP A 240 4.33 -21.71 26.89
CA ASP A 240 5.38 -22.21 27.76
C ASP A 240 5.03 -21.89 29.23
N PRO A 241 4.95 -22.89 30.12
CA PRO A 241 4.44 -22.70 31.49
C PRO A 241 5.41 -21.92 32.39
N GLU A 242 6.71 -21.94 32.08
CA GLU A 242 7.74 -21.29 32.90
C GLU A 242 7.94 -19.83 32.48
N THR A 243 8.11 -19.59 31.19
CA THR A 243 8.41 -18.26 30.61
C THR A 243 7.15 -17.51 30.18
N GLY A 244 6.04 -18.21 30.01
CA GLY A 244 4.81 -17.66 29.45
C GLY A 244 4.86 -17.35 27.94
N ALA A 245 5.89 -17.80 27.23
CA ALA A 245 6.07 -17.57 25.80
C ALA A 245 4.96 -18.24 24.97
N HIS A 246 4.54 -17.60 23.86
CA HIS A 246 3.60 -18.13 22.86
C HIS A 246 3.79 -17.42 21.50
N THR A 247 3.30 -17.99 20.42
CA THR A 247 3.36 -17.42 19.05
C THR A 247 1.96 -17.08 18.51
N ASN A 248 0.96 -16.99 19.40
CA ASN A 248 -0.45 -16.77 19.03
C ASN A 248 -0.68 -15.54 18.14
N SER A 249 0.11 -14.47 18.30
CA SER A 249 -0.08 -13.23 17.55
C SER A 249 0.29 -13.43 16.09
N ILE A 250 1.42 -14.09 15.83
CA ILE A 250 1.86 -14.40 14.46
C ILE A 250 1.00 -15.50 13.82
N GLU A 251 0.62 -16.54 14.55
CA GLU A 251 -0.29 -17.59 14.07
C GLU A 251 -1.67 -17.05 13.66
N GLY A 252 -2.24 -16.18 14.51
CA GLY A 252 -3.49 -15.48 14.22
C GLY A 252 -3.37 -14.57 13.00
N THR A 253 -2.21 -13.92 12.85
CA THR A 253 -1.90 -13.08 11.70
C THR A 253 -1.80 -13.88 10.41
N TRP A 254 -1.13 -15.03 10.41
CA TRP A 254 -1.13 -15.95 9.26
C TRP A 254 -2.53 -16.39 8.86
N SER A 255 -3.37 -16.69 9.84
CA SER A 255 -4.77 -17.05 9.60
C SER A 255 -5.55 -15.91 8.93
N ALA A 256 -5.32 -14.66 9.35
CA ALA A 256 -5.92 -13.49 8.75
C ALA A 256 -5.45 -13.26 7.30
N ILE A 257 -4.15 -13.33 7.03
CA ILE A 257 -3.57 -13.17 5.68
C ILE A 257 -4.09 -14.28 4.75
N LYS A 258 -4.06 -15.54 5.18
CA LYS A 258 -4.58 -16.66 4.37
C LYS A 258 -6.06 -16.49 4.05
N ARG A 259 -6.85 -15.94 4.98
CA ARG A 259 -8.28 -15.67 4.75
C ARG A 259 -8.47 -14.54 3.74
N SER A 260 -7.73 -13.44 3.84
CA SER A 260 -7.82 -12.33 2.88
C SER A 260 -7.34 -12.73 1.49
N LEU A 261 -6.37 -13.63 1.40
CA LEU A 261 -5.84 -14.12 0.13
C LEU A 261 -6.59 -15.34 -0.41
N ARG A 262 -7.61 -15.89 0.24
CA ARG A 262 -8.23 -17.16 -0.17
C ARG A 262 -8.76 -17.15 -1.61
N ASN A 263 -9.18 -15.99 -2.11
CA ASN A 263 -9.67 -15.80 -3.48
C ASN A 263 -8.56 -15.40 -4.48
N HIS A 264 -7.36 -15.07 -4.00
CA HIS A 264 -6.21 -14.59 -4.78
C HIS A 264 -5.02 -15.58 -4.80
N ALA A 265 -4.90 -16.42 -3.77
CA ALA A 265 -3.74 -17.27 -3.48
C ALA A 265 -3.52 -18.41 -4.49
N ALA A 266 -4.47 -18.66 -5.40
CA ALA A 266 -4.33 -19.69 -6.43
C ALA A 266 -3.64 -19.16 -7.72
N HIS A 267 -3.39 -17.85 -7.86
CA HIS A 267 -3.16 -17.25 -9.18
C HIS A 267 -2.10 -16.15 -9.29
N VAL A 268 -1.21 -15.95 -8.31
CA VAL A 268 -0.24 -14.84 -8.38
C VAL A 268 1.19 -15.25 -8.13
N GLU A 269 1.74 -16.00 -9.09
CA GLU A 269 3.17 -16.15 -9.24
C GLU A 269 3.81 -14.76 -9.44
N GLY A 270 4.83 -14.43 -8.65
CA GLY A 270 5.59 -13.16 -8.77
C GLY A 270 4.94 -11.89 -8.21
N GLN A 271 3.68 -11.92 -7.75
CA GLN A 271 3.02 -10.72 -7.20
C GLN A 271 2.75 -10.79 -5.70
N PHE A 272 3.15 -11.88 -5.05
CA PHE A 272 2.82 -12.17 -3.66
C PHE A 272 3.30 -11.07 -2.68
N ASP A 273 4.45 -10.46 -2.95
CA ASP A 273 5.01 -9.37 -2.14
C ASP A 273 4.08 -8.14 -2.08
N HIS A 274 3.42 -7.80 -3.19
CA HIS A 274 2.48 -6.67 -3.23
C HIS A 274 1.25 -6.91 -2.32
N TYR A 275 0.77 -8.15 -2.25
CA TYR A 275 -0.34 -8.51 -1.37
C TYR A 275 0.07 -8.50 0.11
N LEU A 276 1.28 -8.96 0.42
CA LEU A 276 1.84 -8.85 1.77
C LEU A 276 2.04 -7.38 2.15
N ALA A 277 2.55 -6.57 1.24
CA ALA A 277 2.71 -5.13 1.43
C ALA A 277 1.38 -4.42 1.69
N GLU A 278 0.32 -4.72 0.93
CA GLU A 278 -1.02 -4.22 1.21
C GLU A 278 -1.47 -4.58 2.62
N TYR A 279 -1.27 -5.83 3.04
CA TYR A 279 -1.65 -6.29 4.36
C TYR A 279 -0.87 -5.56 5.46
N MET A 280 0.46 -5.44 5.35
CA MET A 280 1.30 -4.69 6.28
C MET A 280 0.87 -3.23 6.37
N TRP A 281 0.64 -2.60 5.21
CA TRP A 281 0.23 -1.20 5.11
C TRP A 281 -1.09 -0.93 5.82
N ARG A 282 -2.11 -1.78 5.59
CA ARG A 282 -3.40 -1.70 6.28
C ARG A 282 -3.26 -1.98 7.77
N ARG A 283 -2.54 -3.03 8.16
CA ARG A 283 -2.38 -3.41 9.57
C ARG A 283 -1.77 -2.26 10.37
N ARG A 284 -0.72 -1.61 9.86
CA ARG A 284 -0.04 -0.49 10.54
C ARG A 284 -0.99 0.66 10.89
N ARG A 285 -1.98 0.90 10.04
CA ARG A 285 -3.02 1.95 10.20
C ARG A 285 -4.21 1.50 11.08
N GLY A 286 -4.19 0.26 11.55
CA GLY A 286 -5.19 -0.29 12.47
C GLY A 286 -6.51 -0.67 11.80
N HIS A 287 -7.53 -0.90 12.61
CA HIS A 287 -8.92 -1.13 12.18
C HIS A 287 -9.67 0.20 11.97
N SER A 288 -9.02 1.17 11.34
CA SER A 288 -9.68 2.42 10.97
C SER A 288 -10.77 2.16 9.93
N LEU A 289 -11.79 3.01 9.86
CA LEU A 289 -12.86 2.86 8.87
C LEU A 289 -12.25 2.94 7.47
N ASP A 290 -12.89 2.30 6.47
CA ASP A 290 -12.34 2.24 5.11
C ASP A 290 -12.01 3.63 4.53
N ASP A 291 -12.78 4.66 4.92
CA ASP A 291 -12.54 6.05 4.51
C ASP A 291 -11.26 6.65 5.13
N ASP A 292 -10.90 6.27 6.35
CA ASP A 292 -9.65 6.70 6.98
C ASP A 292 -8.46 6.10 6.25
N VAL A 293 -8.57 4.81 5.91
CA VAL A 293 -7.55 4.08 5.16
C VAL A 293 -7.38 4.68 3.76
N PHE A 294 -8.46 5.05 3.09
CA PHE A 294 -8.39 5.75 1.80
C PHE A 294 -7.69 7.11 1.93
N ARG A 295 -8.00 7.90 2.96
CA ARG A 295 -7.34 9.20 3.18
C ARG A 295 -5.84 9.05 3.47
N GLU A 296 -5.46 8.06 4.27
CA GLU A 296 -4.06 7.72 4.50
C GLU A 296 -3.36 7.30 3.20
N PHE A 297 -4.06 6.63 2.30
CA PHE A 297 -3.51 6.28 1.00
C PHE A 297 -3.29 7.50 0.10
N LEU A 298 -4.23 8.45 0.09
CA LEU A 298 -4.04 9.72 -0.61
C LEU A 298 -2.82 10.48 -0.08
N ARG A 299 -2.61 10.50 1.26
CA ARG A 299 -1.40 11.08 1.86
C ARG A 299 -0.12 10.37 1.39
N ALA A 300 -0.14 9.03 1.34
CA ALA A 300 0.98 8.26 0.81
C ALA A 300 1.28 8.61 -0.66
N ILE A 301 0.24 8.80 -1.49
CA ILE A 301 0.39 9.28 -2.87
C ILE A 301 1.09 10.63 -2.92
N THR A 302 0.66 11.62 -2.13
CA THR A 302 1.31 12.95 -2.15
C THR A 302 2.78 12.91 -1.75
N THR A 303 3.17 11.91 -0.94
CA THR A 303 4.54 11.71 -0.49
C THR A 303 5.41 11.01 -1.54
N LEU A 304 4.82 10.10 -2.32
CA LEU A 304 5.51 9.30 -3.33
C LEU A 304 5.50 9.96 -4.72
N TYR A 305 4.47 10.74 -5.03
CA TYR A 305 4.24 11.43 -6.29
C TYR A 305 3.94 12.92 -6.06
N PRO A 306 4.86 13.68 -5.44
CA PRO A 306 4.64 15.11 -5.21
C PRO A 306 4.40 15.82 -6.55
N PRO A 307 3.31 16.59 -6.70
CA PRO A 307 3.00 17.25 -7.96
C PRO A 307 4.10 18.20 -8.42
N MET A 308 4.46 18.11 -9.69
CA MET A 308 5.44 19.01 -10.28
C MET A 308 4.82 20.38 -10.57
N GLU A 309 5.52 21.43 -10.17
CA GLU A 309 5.15 22.82 -10.48
C GLU A 309 5.89 23.39 -11.69
N LYS A 310 6.92 22.71 -12.20
CA LYS A 310 7.70 23.11 -13.38
C LYS A 310 8.36 21.89 -14.02
N ASP A 311 8.83 22.02 -15.26
CA ASP A 311 9.64 20.96 -15.89
C ASP A 311 10.98 20.82 -15.16
N VAL A 312 11.44 19.59 -14.93
CA VAL A 312 12.82 19.35 -14.45
C VAL A 312 13.77 19.60 -15.64
N PRO A 313 14.88 20.34 -15.46
CA PRO A 313 15.91 20.45 -16.48
C PRO A 313 16.40 19.05 -16.87
N SER A 314 16.40 18.77 -18.17
CA SER A 314 16.87 17.51 -18.76
C SER A 314 18.35 17.27 -18.54
#